data_AF-A0A7U2EU78-F1
#
_entry.id   AF-A0A7U2EU78-F1
#
_cell.length_a   1.000
_cell.length_b   1.000
_cell.length_c   1.000
_cell.angle_alpha   90.00
_cell.angle_beta   90.00
_cell.angle_gamma   90.00
#
_symmetry.space_group_name_H-M   'P 1'
#
loop_
_entity.id
_entity.type
_entity.pdbx_description
1 polymer ?
#
loop_
_entity_poly.entity_id
_entity_poly.type
_entity_poly.pdbx_seq_one_letter_code
_entity_poly.pdbx_strand_id
1 'polypeptide(L)'
;MAAHTVQFSNAFAALPSTAPANHPHLIDLATYTPPHANRQTNMKLPDAIVTMLHQISPTALGDFLDPNKASFRLIQTFKDKRETEKLVIAKNGDKVLVGVFTEHAEQGGCFEFDNLVHFTVAQDGSWDITYMSYRDYFRRNWAYVWAGQTVDLGFGFCNMKATPLSDPVDCWNLLPFQLADNIMTNCLWDAVRSDFTIV
;
A
#
# COMPACT_ATOMS: atom_id res chain seq x y z
N MET A 1 14.82 24.74 -1.51
CA MET A 1 13.86 24.37 -0.45
C MET A 1 14.43 23.16 0.27
N ALA A 2 14.51 23.17 1.60
CA ALA A 2 15.01 22.00 2.34
C ALA A 2 14.05 20.82 2.14
N ALA A 3 14.60 19.63 1.86
CA ALA A 3 13.82 18.39 1.84
C ALA A 3 13.16 18.19 3.21
N HIS A 4 11.89 17.79 3.22
CA HIS A 4 11.23 17.44 4.46
C HIS A 4 11.64 16.02 4.84
N THR A 5 12.40 15.88 5.93
CA THR A 5 12.96 14.60 6.36
C THR A 5 12.14 14.02 7.51
N VAL A 6 11.51 12.90 7.24
CA VAL A 6 10.80 12.06 8.21
C VAL A 6 11.81 11.33 9.09
N GLN A 7 11.55 11.30 10.40
CA GLN A 7 12.32 10.52 11.37
C GLN A 7 11.72 9.12 11.54
N PHE A 8 12.58 8.15 11.87
CA PHE A 8 12.18 6.76 12.09
C PHE A 8 12.34 6.36 13.55
N SER A 9 11.40 5.55 14.03
CA SER A 9 11.28 5.05 15.40
C SER A 9 11.85 3.64 15.55
N ASN A 10 12.28 3.30 16.77
CA ASN A 10 12.69 1.95 17.18
C ASN A 10 11.62 1.23 18.02
N ALA A 11 10.36 1.66 17.95
CA ALA A 11 9.28 1.11 18.77
C ALA A 11 8.92 -0.36 18.45
N PHE A 12 9.36 -0.89 17.31
CA PHE A 12 9.16 -2.28 16.93
C PHE A 12 10.49 -2.96 16.58
N ALA A 13 10.91 -3.93 17.40
CA ALA A 13 12.27 -4.49 17.35
C ALA A 13 12.66 -5.11 16.00
N ALA A 14 11.69 -5.67 15.25
CA ALA A 14 11.95 -6.26 13.94
C ALA A 14 12.22 -5.22 12.83
N LEU A 15 11.94 -3.94 13.09
CA LEU A 15 12.08 -2.83 12.14
C LEU A 15 12.96 -1.71 12.74
N PRO A 16 14.27 -1.95 12.98
CA PRO A 16 15.14 -0.94 13.55
C PRO A 16 15.31 0.24 12.58
N SER A 17 15.38 1.46 13.12
CA SER A 17 15.58 2.69 12.32
C SER A 17 16.92 2.73 11.58
N THR A 18 17.85 1.84 11.93
CA THR A 18 19.17 1.68 11.30
C THR A 18 19.21 0.63 10.21
N ALA A 19 18.09 -0.04 9.90
CA ALA A 19 18.02 -1.00 8.80
C ALA A 19 18.38 -0.32 7.46
N PRO A 20 18.91 -1.07 6.47
CA PRO A 20 19.24 -0.51 5.16
C PRO A 20 18.06 0.20 4.48
N ALA A 21 18.37 1.11 3.54
CA ALA A 21 17.37 1.99 2.93
C ALA A 21 16.28 1.27 2.12
N ASN A 22 16.48 0.01 1.73
CA ASN A 22 15.49 -0.83 1.03
C ASN A 22 14.62 -1.68 1.98
N HIS A 23 14.80 -1.56 3.29
CA HIS A 23 13.93 -2.17 4.31
C HIS A 23 12.81 -1.21 4.73
N PRO A 24 11.64 -1.70 5.16
CA PRO A 24 10.64 -0.86 5.78
C PRO A 24 11.11 -0.30 7.13
N HIS A 25 10.78 0.96 7.40
CA HIS A 25 11.06 1.64 8.68
C HIS A 25 9.78 2.15 9.32
N LEU A 26 9.71 2.10 10.64
CA LEU A 26 8.59 2.69 11.38
C LEU A 26 8.76 4.20 11.46
N ILE A 27 7.79 4.98 10.98
CA ILE A 27 7.82 6.44 11.05
C ILE A 27 7.54 6.89 12.48
N ASP A 28 8.32 7.84 12.98
CA ASP A 28 8.03 8.49 14.26
C ASP A 28 6.91 9.53 14.10
N LEU A 29 5.69 9.13 14.48
CA LEU A 29 4.52 9.99 14.39
C LEU A 29 4.55 11.19 15.34
N ALA A 30 5.34 11.15 16.41
CA ALA A 30 5.46 12.30 17.33
C ALA A 30 6.17 13.49 16.67
N THR A 31 6.99 13.21 15.65
CA THR A 31 7.75 14.21 14.88
C THR A 31 7.29 14.32 13.43
N TYR A 32 6.30 13.51 13.03
CA TYR A 32 5.75 13.53 11.68
C TYR A 32 4.86 14.75 11.46
N THR A 33 5.25 15.57 10.49
CA THR A 33 4.41 16.65 9.97
C THR A 33 4.06 16.28 8.53
N PRO A 34 2.78 16.22 8.14
CA PRO A 34 2.41 15.97 6.74
C PRO A 34 3.05 17.02 5.83
N PRO A 35 3.77 16.63 4.76
CA PRO A 35 4.28 17.60 3.81
C PRO A 35 3.13 18.37 3.16
N HIS A 36 3.36 19.64 2.80
CA HIS A 36 2.49 20.29 1.81
C HIS A 36 2.52 19.46 0.52
N ALA A 37 1.33 19.25 -0.07
CA ALA A 37 1.11 18.34 -1.20
C ALA A 37 2.24 18.38 -2.25
N ASN A 38 2.68 17.20 -2.67
CA ASN A 38 3.72 16.97 -3.68
C ASN A 38 5.17 17.32 -3.28
N ARG A 39 5.49 17.46 -1.99
CA ARG A 39 6.91 17.47 -1.56
C ARG A 39 7.41 16.06 -1.33
N GLN A 40 8.46 15.71 -2.08
CA GLN A 40 9.16 14.45 -1.90
C GLN A 40 9.82 14.41 -0.52
N THR A 41 9.60 13.33 0.20
CA THR A 41 10.22 13.00 1.49
C THR A 41 11.11 11.77 1.33
N ASN A 42 11.85 11.41 2.38
CA ASN A 42 12.59 10.14 2.46
C ASN A 42 11.69 8.93 2.82
N MET A 43 10.38 9.14 2.99
CA MET A 43 9.42 8.06 3.28
C MET A 43 9.12 7.26 2.03
N LYS A 44 9.07 5.94 2.17
CA LYS A 44 8.61 5.01 1.13
C LYS A 44 7.27 4.39 1.52
N LEU A 45 6.61 3.78 0.55
CA LEU A 45 5.36 3.05 0.76
C LEU A 45 5.47 1.92 1.81
N PRO A 46 6.53 1.09 1.86
CA PRO A 46 6.71 0.12 2.94
C PRO A 46 6.71 0.75 4.34
N ASP A 47 7.29 1.94 4.49
CA ASP A 47 7.36 2.65 5.78
C ASP A 47 5.95 3.08 6.24
N ALA A 48 5.14 3.62 5.32
CA ALA A 48 3.75 3.98 5.60
C ALA A 48 2.90 2.75 5.96
N ILE A 49 3.09 1.62 5.27
CA ILE A 49 2.39 0.36 5.55
C ILE A 49 2.68 -0.14 6.97
N VAL A 50 3.96 -0.29 7.33
CA VAL A 50 4.33 -0.84 8.65
C VAL A 50 3.96 0.13 9.77
N THR A 51 4.02 1.44 9.52
CA THR A 51 3.58 2.47 10.47
C THR A 51 2.09 2.37 10.72
N MET A 52 1.28 2.29 9.67
CA MET A 52 -0.17 2.12 9.78
C MET A 52 -0.54 0.84 10.52
N LEU A 53 0.07 -0.29 10.18
CA LEU A 53 -0.17 -1.57 10.86
C LEU A 53 0.19 -1.50 12.34
N HIS A 54 1.32 -0.88 12.69
CA HIS A 54 1.72 -0.67 14.08
C HIS A 54 0.73 0.20 14.85
N GLN A 55 0.23 1.29 14.25
CA GLN A 55 -0.74 2.18 14.88
C GLN A 55 -2.10 1.51 15.11
N ILE A 56 -2.56 0.71 14.16
CA ILE A 56 -3.74 -0.14 14.34
C ILE A 56 -3.53 -1.07 15.52
N SER A 57 -2.43 -1.84 15.49
CA SER A 57 -2.04 -2.76 16.54
C SER A 57 -0.63 -3.29 16.29
N PRO A 58 0.28 -3.24 17.28
CA PRO A 58 1.58 -3.92 17.18
C PRO A 58 1.46 -5.42 16.86
N THR A 59 0.35 -6.06 17.29
CA THR A 59 0.05 -7.46 16.96
C THR A 59 -0.26 -7.64 15.47
N ALA A 60 -1.01 -6.72 14.86
CA ALA A 60 -1.32 -6.77 13.42
C ALA A 60 -0.05 -6.63 12.58
N LEU A 61 0.88 -5.75 12.99
CA LEU A 61 2.20 -5.68 12.36
C LEU A 61 3.00 -6.97 12.57
N GLY A 62 2.97 -7.55 13.78
CA GLY A 62 3.61 -8.83 14.08
C GLY A 62 3.11 -9.97 13.19
N ASP A 63 1.79 -10.13 13.07
CA ASP A 63 1.17 -11.13 12.18
C ASP A 63 1.51 -10.88 10.71
N PHE A 64 1.59 -9.62 10.29
CA PHE A 64 1.99 -9.26 8.93
C PHE A 64 3.45 -9.61 8.63
N LEU A 65 4.36 -9.42 9.59
CA LEU A 65 5.78 -9.70 9.40
C LEU A 65 6.16 -11.17 9.66
N ASP A 66 5.28 -11.95 10.29
CA ASP A 66 5.56 -13.36 10.61
C ASP A 66 5.72 -14.20 9.33
N PRO A 67 6.89 -14.82 9.10
CA PRO A 67 7.11 -15.68 7.93
C PRO A 67 6.27 -16.96 7.97
N ASN A 68 5.72 -17.35 9.13
CA ASN A 68 4.88 -18.55 9.28
C ASN A 68 3.41 -18.29 8.97
N LYS A 69 2.99 -17.02 8.84
CA LYS A 69 1.63 -16.67 8.45
C LYS A 69 1.50 -16.77 6.94
N ALA A 70 0.65 -17.71 6.51
CA ALA A 70 0.42 -17.99 5.09
C ALA A 70 -0.11 -16.74 4.37
N SER A 71 -1.08 -16.04 4.98
CA SER A 71 -1.65 -14.84 4.40
C SER A 71 -2.10 -13.82 5.44
N PHE A 72 -2.14 -12.56 5.01
CA PHE A 72 -2.69 -11.45 5.77
C PHE A 72 -3.48 -10.55 4.81
N ARG A 73 -4.65 -10.07 5.21
CA ARG A 73 -5.35 -9.02 4.47
C ARG A 73 -6.08 -8.07 5.41
N LEU A 74 -5.77 -6.79 5.25
CA LEU A 74 -6.47 -5.66 5.83
C LEU A 74 -7.20 -4.90 4.74
N ILE A 75 -8.48 -4.62 4.95
CA ILE A 75 -9.27 -3.69 4.13
C ILE A 75 -9.80 -2.57 5.03
N GLN A 76 -9.51 -1.32 4.64
CA GLN A 76 -9.88 -0.11 5.38
C GLN A 76 -10.73 0.80 4.52
N THR A 77 -11.90 1.21 5.01
CA THR A 77 -12.75 2.20 4.34
C THR A 77 -12.39 3.60 4.81
N PHE A 78 -12.18 4.54 3.89
CA PHE A 78 -11.82 5.92 4.22
C PHE A 78 -12.97 6.61 4.99
N LYS A 79 -12.64 7.44 6.00
CA LYS A 79 -13.65 8.14 6.82
C LYS A 79 -14.35 9.27 6.06
N ASP A 80 -13.57 10.02 5.28
CA ASP A 80 -13.99 11.29 4.66
C ASP A 80 -13.98 11.28 3.12
N LYS A 81 -13.43 10.21 2.52
CA LYS A 81 -13.51 9.99 1.07
C LYS A 81 -14.69 9.07 0.79
N ARG A 82 -15.46 9.43 -0.24
CA ARG A 82 -16.51 8.66 -0.94
C ARG A 82 -16.63 7.25 -0.36
N GLU A 83 -17.74 6.91 0.30
CA GLU A 83 -18.00 5.67 1.06
C GLU A 83 -17.65 4.34 0.33
N THR A 84 -17.32 4.42 -0.96
CA THR A 84 -16.98 3.32 -1.86
C THR A 84 -15.47 3.02 -1.96
N GLU A 85 -14.59 3.98 -1.68
CA GLU A 85 -13.13 3.79 -1.76
C GLU A 85 -12.58 3.05 -0.54
N LYS A 86 -11.70 2.08 -0.79
CA LYS A 86 -11.10 1.23 0.24
C LYS A 86 -9.60 1.08 0.00
N LEU A 87 -8.80 1.11 1.07
CA LEU A 87 -7.42 0.67 1.03
C LEU A 87 -7.36 -0.84 1.27
N VAL A 88 -6.54 -1.55 0.51
CA VAL A 88 -6.11 -2.92 0.83
C VAL A 88 -4.61 -2.94 1.14
N ILE A 89 -4.23 -3.66 2.18
CA ILE A 89 -2.87 -4.13 2.44
C ILE A 89 -2.96 -5.65 2.60
N ALA A 90 -2.31 -6.39 1.72
CA ALA A 90 -2.34 -7.85 1.73
C ALA A 90 -0.94 -8.44 1.60
N LYS A 91 -0.72 -9.58 2.25
CA LYS A 91 0.49 -10.39 2.14
C LYS A 91 0.13 -11.83 1.86
N ASN A 92 0.91 -12.49 1.01
CA ASN A 92 0.84 -13.91 0.75
C ASN A 92 2.26 -14.45 0.57
N GLY A 93 2.77 -15.18 1.55
CA GLY A 93 4.18 -15.59 1.59
C GLY A 93 5.13 -14.39 1.57
N ASP A 94 5.99 -14.33 0.55
CA ASP A 94 6.98 -13.28 0.28
C ASP A 94 6.43 -12.14 -0.60
N LYS A 95 5.14 -12.14 -0.91
CA LYS A 95 4.52 -11.10 -1.75
C LYS A 95 3.65 -10.19 -0.92
N VAL A 96 3.75 -8.89 -1.18
CA VAL A 96 2.88 -7.87 -0.59
C VAL A 96 2.16 -7.12 -1.70
N LEU A 97 0.91 -6.79 -1.47
CA LEU A 97 0.06 -6.00 -2.36
C LEU A 97 -0.58 -4.88 -1.57
N VAL A 98 -0.54 -3.68 -2.14
CA VAL A 98 -1.17 -2.50 -1.57
C VAL A 98 -1.86 -1.70 -2.66
N GLY A 99 -3.05 -1.20 -2.38
CA GLY A 99 -3.76 -0.38 -3.35
C GLY A 99 -5.01 0.26 -2.79
N VAL A 100 -5.48 1.28 -3.49
CA VAL A 100 -6.79 1.89 -3.24
C VAL A 100 -7.73 1.40 -4.33
N PHE A 101 -8.86 0.85 -3.92
CA PHE A 101 -9.84 0.29 -4.83
C PHE A 101 -11.26 0.71 -4.49
N THR A 102 -12.09 0.78 -5.53
CA THR A 102 -13.53 0.88 -5.44
C THR A 102 -14.15 -0.44 -5.88
N GLU A 103 -15.21 -0.85 -5.19
CA GLU A 103 -15.95 -2.05 -5.51
C GLU A 103 -17.25 -1.68 -6.24
N HIS A 104 -17.33 -2.02 -7.53
CA HIS A 104 -18.51 -1.77 -8.34
C HIS A 104 -19.36 -3.03 -8.37
N ALA A 105 -20.48 -3.02 -7.64
CA ALA A 105 -21.39 -4.16 -7.56
C ALA A 105 -22.31 -4.29 -8.79
N GLU A 106 -22.43 -3.24 -9.60
CA GLU A 106 -23.27 -3.21 -10.79
C GLU A 106 -22.60 -3.91 -11.99
N GLN A 107 -23.41 -4.34 -12.97
CA GLN A 107 -22.97 -4.83 -14.30
C GLN A 107 -21.83 -5.89 -14.29
N GLY A 108 -21.93 -6.88 -13.41
CA GLY A 108 -21.01 -8.04 -13.43
C GLY A 108 -19.89 -8.02 -12.38
N GLY A 109 -19.80 -6.97 -11.55
CA GLY A 109 -19.01 -6.98 -10.33
C GLY A 109 -17.50 -6.89 -10.56
N CYS A 110 -16.89 -5.74 -10.26
CA CYS A 110 -15.44 -5.56 -10.40
C CYS A 110 -14.81 -4.79 -9.25
N PHE A 111 -13.50 -4.95 -9.12
CA PHE A 111 -12.64 -4.04 -8.37
C PHE A 111 -11.99 -3.10 -9.38
N GLU A 112 -12.14 -1.80 -9.17
CA GLU A 112 -11.35 -0.76 -9.85
C GLU A 112 -10.25 -0.31 -8.89
N PHE A 113 -8.99 -0.44 -9.30
CA PHE A 113 -7.85 0.08 -8.54
C PHE A 113 -7.38 1.39 -9.15
N ASP A 114 -7.48 2.47 -8.40
CA ASP A 114 -6.89 3.75 -8.79
C ASP A 114 -5.37 3.64 -8.81
N ASN A 115 -4.79 2.99 -7.80
CA ASN A 115 -3.37 2.70 -7.68
C ASN A 115 -3.20 1.31 -7.06
N LEU A 116 -2.35 0.48 -7.65
CA LEU A 116 -2.00 -0.86 -7.17
C LEU A 116 -0.50 -1.06 -7.27
N VAL A 117 0.14 -1.51 -6.19
CA VAL A 117 1.58 -1.78 -6.12
C VAL A 117 1.80 -3.16 -5.50
N HIS A 118 2.65 -3.97 -6.14
CA HIS A 118 3.09 -5.27 -5.63
C HIS A 118 4.56 -5.22 -5.29
N PHE A 119 4.91 -5.88 -4.19
CA PHE A 119 6.27 -6.07 -3.74
C PHE A 119 6.61 -7.57 -3.63
N THR A 120 7.89 -7.88 -3.81
CA THR A 120 8.51 -9.08 -3.25
C THR A 120 9.36 -8.70 -2.05
N VAL A 121 9.31 -9.51 -1.00
CA VAL A 121 10.07 -9.36 0.23
C VAL A 121 11.18 -10.41 0.22
N ALA A 122 12.43 -9.95 0.13
CA ALA A 122 13.57 -10.84 0.16
C ALA A 122 13.79 -11.43 1.57
N GLN A 123 14.62 -12.47 1.66
CA GLN A 123 14.94 -13.14 2.94
C GLN A 123 15.60 -12.21 3.96
N ASP A 124 16.33 -11.19 3.48
CA ASP A 124 16.94 -10.18 4.34
C ASP A 124 15.93 -9.12 4.83
N GLY A 125 14.67 -9.17 4.37
CA GLY A 125 13.61 -8.23 4.71
C GLY A 125 13.52 -7.00 3.79
N SER A 126 14.33 -6.93 2.73
CA SER A 126 14.24 -5.85 1.73
C SER A 126 13.03 -6.02 0.82
N TRP A 127 12.45 -4.89 0.38
CA TRP A 127 11.23 -4.88 -0.43
C TRP A 127 11.49 -4.28 -1.80
N ASP A 128 11.17 -5.04 -2.84
CA ASP A 128 11.31 -4.61 -4.24
C ASP A 128 9.95 -4.55 -4.92
N ILE A 129 9.68 -3.45 -5.63
CA ILE A 129 8.47 -3.31 -6.44
C ILE A 129 8.56 -4.25 -7.64
N THR A 130 7.55 -5.09 -7.83
CA THR A 130 7.48 -6.06 -8.94
C THR A 130 6.39 -5.75 -9.95
N TYR A 131 5.34 -5.03 -9.55
CA TYR A 131 4.24 -4.64 -10.41
C TYR A 131 3.61 -3.34 -9.91
N MET A 132 3.21 -2.48 -10.84
CA MET A 132 2.40 -1.32 -10.55
C MET A 132 1.37 -1.09 -11.65
N SER A 133 0.18 -0.66 -11.25
CA SER A 133 -0.85 -0.24 -12.18
C SER A 133 -1.76 0.83 -11.59
N TYR A 134 -2.52 1.47 -12.47
CA TYR A 134 -3.47 2.51 -12.14
C TYR A 134 -4.64 2.46 -13.11
N ARG A 135 -5.85 2.74 -12.61
CA ARG A 135 -7.12 2.53 -13.34
C ARG A 135 -7.27 1.11 -13.89
N ASP A 136 -6.86 0.12 -13.11
CA ASP A 136 -6.98 -1.29 -13.49
C ASP A 136 -8.27 -1.88 -12.96
N TYR A 137 -8.91 -2.74 -13.78
CA TYR A 137 -10.14 -3.42 -13.41
C TYR A 137 -9.89 -4.91 -13.27
N PHE A 138 -10.38 -5.49 -12.18
CA PHE A 138 -10.34 -6.93 -11.93
C PHE A 138 -11.76 -7.43 -11.73
N ARG A 139 -12.02 -8.68 -12.11
CA ARG A 139 -13.22 -9.36 -11.57
C ARG A 139 -13.15 -9.30 -10.05
N ARG A 140 -14.31 -9.29 -9.39
CA ARG A 140 -14.43 -9.31 -7.92
C ARG A 140 -13.90 -10.62 -7.30
N ASN A 141 -12.61 -10.88 -7.45
CA ASN A 141 -11.90 -12.10 -7.08
C ASN A 141 -10.42 -11.77 -6.80
N TRP A 142 -10.00 -11.93 -5.55
CA TRP A 142 -8.63 -11.63 -5.11
C TRP A 142 -7.56 -12.49 -5.81
N ALA A 143 -7.89 -13.70 -6.26
CA ALA A 143 -6.94 -14.51 -7.02
C ALA A 143 -6.55 -13.83 -8.35
N TYR A 144 -7.47 -13.11 -8.98
CA TYR A 144 -7.21 -12.37 -10.21
C TYR A 144 -6.33 -11.14 -9.93
N VAL A 145 -6.61 -10.45 -8.82
CA VAL A 145 -5.81 -9.31 -8.36
C VAL A 145 -4.36 -9.76 -8.10
N TRP A 146 -4.15 -10.85 -7.35
CA TRP A 146 -2.82 -11.41 -7.10
C TRP A 146 -2.09 -11.85 -8.37
N ALA A 147 -2.82 -12.40 -9.35
CA ALA A 147 -2.27 -12.84 -10.62
C ALA A 147 -2.06 -11.70 -11.63
N GLY A 148 -2.47 -10.47 -11.33
CA GLY A 148 -2.43 -9.35 -12.28
C GLY A 148 -3.33 -9.57 -13.51
N GLN A 149 -4.39 -10.37 -13.37
CA GLN A 149 -5.34 -10.72 -14.43
C GLN A 149 -6.46 -9.68 -14.51
N THR A 150 -6.19 -8.60 -15.24
CA THR A 150 -7.16 -7.53 -15.47
C THR A 150 -8.27 -7.98 -16.43
N VAL A 151 -9.39 -7.26 -16.40
CA VAL A 151 -10.50 -7.40 -17.35
C VAL A 151 -10.73 -6.09 -18.07
N ASP A 152 -11.15 -6.17 -19.33
CA ASP A 152 -11.76 -5.04 -20.02
C ASP A 152 -13.27 -5.10 -19.78
N LEU A 153 -13.80 -4.06 -19.15
CA LEU A 153 -15.23 -3.94 -18.87
C LEU A 153 -16.00 -3.36 -20.06
N GLY A 154 -15.32 -2.95 -21.14
CA GLY A 154 -15.94 -2.54 -22.39
C GLY A 154 -16.70 -1.22 -22.28
N PHE A 155 -16.01 -0.12 -21.98
CA PHE A 155 -16.59 1.24 -21.97
C PHE A 155 -15.56 2.35 -22.27
N GLY A 156 -14.40 2.01 -22.88
CA GLY A 156 -13.29 2.95 -23.06
C GLY A 156 -12.44 3.17 -21.79
N PHE A 157 -12.65 2.35 -20.76
CA PHE A 157 -11.77 2.29 -19.60
C PHE A 157 -10.47 1.54 -19.96
N CYS A 158 -9.34 2.23 -19.85
CA CYS A 158 -8.03 1.66 -20.19
C CYS A 158 -7.37 1.09 -18.93
N ASN A 159 -7.02 -0.20 -18.94
CA ASN A 159 -6.06 -0.77 -17.99
C ASN A 159 -4.69 -0.16 -18.28
N MET A 160 -4.14 0.61 -17.34
CA MET A 160 -2.81 1.21 -17.50
C MET A 160 -1.84 0.57 -16.52
N LYS A 161 -0.86 -0.13 -17.10
CA LYS A 161 0.27 -0.68 -16.35
C LYS A 161 1.38 0.35 -16.38
N ALA A 162 1.90 0.68 -15.21
CA ALA A 162 3.17 1.38 -15.16
C ALA A 162 4.25 0.34 -15.50
N THR A 163 5.11 0.62 -16.48
CA THR A 163 6.34 -0.13 -16.69
C THR A 163 7.53 0.82 -16.68
N PRO A 164 8.70 0.38 -16.20
CA PRO A 164 9.91 1.21 -16.20
C PRO A 164 10.35 1.66 -17.62
N LEU A 165 9.82 1.02 -18.66
CA LEU A 165 10.20 1.21 -20.06
C LEU A 165 9.20 2.08 -20.84
N SER A 166 7.93 2.13 -20.44
CA SER A 166 6.86 2.85 -21.15
C SER A 166 6.44 4.15 -20.48
N ASP A 167 6.68 4.28 -19.18
CA ASP A 167 6.21 5.41 -18.40
C ASP A 167 7.38 6.31 -17.99
N PRO A 168 7.19 7.64 -17.93
CA PRO A 168 8.20 8.53 -17.40
C PRO A 168 8.71 8.02 -16.05
N VAL A 169 10.02 8.13 -15.79
CA VAL A 169 10.65 7.74 -14.50
C VAL A 169 9.89 8.31 -13.30
N ASP A 170 9.24 9.45 -13.49
CA ASP A 170 8.38 10.11 -12.52
C ASP A 170 7.17 9.25 -12.10
N CYS A 171 6.56 8.49 -13.01
CA CYS A 171 5.42 7.60 -12.71
C CYS A 171 5.81 6.44 -11.79
N TRP A 172 7.03 5.90 -11.95
CA TRP A 172 7.54 4.79 -11.14
C TRP A 172 7.73 5.19 -9.67
N ASN A 173 8.05 6.46 -9.42
CA ASN A 173 8.16 7.01 -8.07
C ASN A 173 6.83 7.60 -7.56
N LEU A 174 5.96 8.05 -8.46
CA LEU A 174 4.73 8.76 -8.10
C LEU A 174 3.66 7.85 -7.50
N LEU A 175 3.39 6.67 -8.06
CA LEU A 175 2.31 5.81 -7.56
C LEU A 175 2.58 5.31 -6.14
N PRO A 176 3.79 4.80 -5.80
CA PRO A 176 4.08 4.40 -4.43
C PRO A 176 4.05 5.59 -3.47
N PHE A 177 4.54 6.75 -3.90
CA PHE A 177 4.51 7.97 -3.12
C PHE A 177 3.08 8.42 -2.83
N GLN A 178 2.18 8.42 -3.82
CA GLN A 178 0.77 8.77 -3.64
C GLN A 178 0.05 7.83 -2.68
N LEU A 179 0.33 6.53 -2.74
CA LEU A 179 -0.22 5.57 -1.77
C LEU A 179 0.31 5.83 -0.36
N ALA A 180 1.61 6.08 -0.22
CA ALA A 180 2.22 6.38 1.07
C ALA A 180 1.63 7.68 1.68
N ASP A 181 1.54 8.73 0.87
CA ASP A 181 0.93 10.00 1.27
C ASP A 181 -0.56 9.83 1.63
N ASN A 182 -1.32 9.04 0.87
CA ASN A 182 -2.71 8.76 1.21
C ASN A 182 -2.85 8.03 2.55
N ILE A 183 -1.99 7.05 2.84
CA ILE A 183 -1.99 6.34 4.12
C ILE A 183 -1.73 7.30 5.28
N MET A 184 -0.68 8.13 5.16
CA MET A 184 -0.21 8.96 6.25
C MET A 184 -1.05 10.22 6.45
N THR A 185 -1.43 10.91 5.38
CA THR A 185 -2.16 12.19 5.44
C THR A 185 -3.63 11.99 5.83
N ASN A 186 -4.24 10.85 5.49
CA ASN A 186 -5.61 10.54 5.90
C ASN A 186 -5.68 9.74 7.21
N CYS A 187 -4.56 9.53 7.90
CA CYS A 187 -4.46 8.74 9.12
C CYS A 187 -5.25 7.44 9.04
N LEU A 188 -4.99 6.61 8.01
CA LEU A 188 -5.87 5.47 7.72
C LEU A 188 -5.89 4.41 8.83
N TRP A 189 -4.99 4.47 9.82
CA TRP A 189 -5.09 3.66 11.03
C TRP A 189 -6.28 4.03 11.93
N ASP A 190 -6.86 5.23 11.78
CA ASP A 190 -8.02 5.69 12.54
C ASP A 190 -9.36 5.39 11.85
N ALA A 191 -9.43 4.58 10.78
CA ALA A 191 -10.64 4.56 9.93
C ALA A 191 -11.92 4.00 10.61
N VAL A 192 -13.10 4.41 10.11
CA VAL A 192 -14.44 4.13 10.72
C VAL A 192 -14.73 2.64 10.81
N ARG A 193 -14.18 1.85 9.87
CA ARG A 193 -14.37 0.40 9.82
C ARG A 193 -13.11 -0.25 9.29
N SER A 194 -12.63 -1.25 10.04
CA SER A 194 -11.55 -2.12 9.63
C SER A 194 -12.06 -3.55 9.57
N ASP A 195 -12.06 -4.14 8.37
CA ASP A 195 -12.34 -5.56 8.20
C ASP A 195 -10.97 -6.26 8.10
N PHE A 196 -10.56 -6.95 9.19
CA PHE A 196 -9.34 -7.76 9.23
C PHE A 196 -9.67 -9.22 8.97
N THR A 197 -8.88 -9.88 8.13
CA THR A 197 -8.92 -11.33 8.01
C THR A 197 -7.51 -11.87 8.10
N ILE A 198 -7.26 -12.67 9.15
CA ILE A 198 -6.09 -13.54 9.26
C ILE A 198 -6.56 -14.90 8.74
N VAL A 199 -5.95 -15.42 7.68
CA VAL A 199 -6.23 -16.76 7.13
C VAL A 199 -4.95 -17.59 7.16
#